data_AF-A0A486NIH8-F1
#
_entry.id   AF-A0A486NIH8-F1
#
_cell.length_a   1.000
_cell.length_b   1.000
_cell.length_c   1.000
_cell.angle_alpha   90.00
_cell.angle_beta   90.00
_cell.angle_gamma   90.00
#
_symmetry.space_group_name_H-M   'P 1'
#
loop_
_entity.id
_entity.type
_entity.pdbx_description
1 polymer ?
#
loop_
_entity_poly.entity_id
_entity_poly.type
_entity_poly.pdbx_seq_one_letter_code
_entity_poly.pdbx_strand_id
1 'polypeptide(L)'
;MVSNSSRLWDRFEDASHDNGMQMTSISNDAITALEAAEKRIAELESRTVTVNLPQRLQPGADGWDDWYMHSDNEGEYLKFDDVLAMLTAAGIKVEAE
;
A
#
# COMPACT_ATOMS: atom_id res chain seq x y z
N MET A 1 18.16 -60.40 18.69
CA MET A 1 18.77 -59.60 17.60
C MET A 1 17.64 -58.85 16.93
N VAL A 2 17.57 -57.51 17.04
CA VAL A 2 16.59 -56.71 16.30
C VAL A 2 16.99 -56.76 14.83
N SER A 3 16.05 -57.14 13.94
CA SER A 3 16.34 -57.27 12.52
C SER A 3 16.62 -55.90 11.92
N ASN A 4 17.57 -55.83 10.97
CA ASN A 4 17.99 -54.59 10.33
C ASN A 4 16.80 -53.84 9.68
N SER A 5 15.77 -54.58 9.28
CA SER A 5 14.50 -54.05 8.75
C SER A 5 13.72 -53.22 9.78
N SER A 6 13.62 -53.68 11.05
CA SER A 6 12.89 -52.96 12.11
C SER A 6 13.48 -51.58 12.37
N ARG A 7 14.81 -51.49 12.39
CA ARG A 7 15.53 -50.25 12.66
C ARG A 7 15.44 -49.23 11.51
N LEU A 8 15.16 -49.68 10.29
CA LEU A 8 14.89 -48.80 9.15
C LEU A 8 13.48 -48.21 9.23
N TRP A 9 12.50 -48.99 9.70
CA TRP A 9 11.13 -48.52 9.89
C TRP A 9 11.04 -47.45 10.98
N ASP A 10 11.66 -47.68 12.13
CA ASP A 10 11.66 -46.69 13.24
C ASP A 10 12.23 -45.34 12.77
N ARG A 11 13.36 -45.37 12.05
CA ARG A 11 13.99 -44.15 11.50
C ARG A 11 13.13 -43.46 10.45
N PHE A 12 12.36 -44.22 9.68
CA PHE A 12 11.46 -43.66 8.68
C PHE A 12 10.27 -42.98 9.35
N GLU A 13 9.73 -43.57 10.41
CA GLU A 13 8.63 -42.99 11.20
C GLU A 13 9.08 -41.70 11.90
N ASP A 14 10.24 -41.71 12.56
CA ASP A 14 10.85 -40.53 13.17
C ASP A 14 11.07 -39.41 12.15
N ALA A 15 11.65 -39.72 10.98
CA ALA A 15 11.89 -38.72 9.93
C ALA A 15 10.58 -38.18 9.34
N SER A 16 9.55 -39.01 9.22
CA SER A 16 8.23 -38.58 8.73
C SER A 16 7.54 -37.66 9.74
N HIS A 17 7.67 -37.95 11.02
CA HIS A 17 7.17 -37.11 12.10
C HIS A 17 7.88 -35.76 12.14
N ASP A 18 9.22 -35.75 12.10
CA ASP A 18 10.03 -34.53 12.06
C ASP A 18 9.71 -33.67 10.84
N ASN A 19 9.55 -34.29 9.66
CA ASN A 19 9.14 -33.58 8.45
C ASN A 19 7.74 -32.97 8.60
N GLY A 20 6.80 -33.67 9.22
CA GLY A 20 5.45 -33.17 9.51
C GLY A 20 5.48 -31.95 10.45
N MET A 21 6.31 -32.00 11.49
CA MET A 21 6.51 -30.87 12.40
C MET A 21 7.17 -29.68 11.71
N GLN A 22 8.21 -29.90 10.90
CA GLN A 22 8.86 -28.84 10.13
C GLN A 22 7.89 -28.18 9.14
N MET A 23 7.07 -28.97 8.43
CA MET A 23 6.08 -28.44 7.51
C MET A 23 5.05 -27.55 8.22
N THR A 24 4.64 -27.96 9.42
CA THR A 24 3.71 -27.18 10.25
C THR A 24 4.36 -25.88 10.73
N SER A 25 5.62 -25.93 11.18
CA SER A 25 6.37 -24.73 11.57
C SER A 25 6.50 -23.74 10.42
N ILE A 26 6.93 -24.22 9.24
CA ILE A 26 7.08 -23.39 8.04
C ILE A 26 5.74 -22.75 7.65
N SER A 27 4.65 -23.52 7.73
CA SER A 27 3.32 -23.00 7.43
C SER A 27 2.91 -21.89 8.40
N ASN A 28 3.15 -22.07 9.70
CA ASN A 28 2.84 -21.06 10.72
C ASN A 28 3.68 -19.79 10.55
N ASP A 29 4.97 -19.93 10.25
CA ASP A 29 5.86 -18.79 9.99
C ASP A 29 5.41 -18.02 8.74
N ALA A 30 5.02 -18.73 7.68
CA ALA A 30 4.49 -18.13 6.46
C ALA A 30 3.17 -17.39 6.70
N ILE A 31 2.25 -17.96 7.48
CA ILE A 31 0.99 -17.31 7.86
C ILE A 31 1.27 -16.04 8.65
N THR A 32 2.15 -16.10 9.65
CA THR A 32 2.51 -14.94 10.48
C THR A 32 3.12 -13.81 9.65
N ALA A 33 4.01 -14.15 8.70
CA ALA A 33 4.61 -13.19 7.79
C ALA A 33 3.56 -12.54 6.86
N LEU A 34 2.60 -13.32 6.37
CA LEU A 34 1.50 -12.84 5.54
C LEU A 34 0.61 -11.86 6.31
N GLU A 35 0.17 -12.22 7.51
CA GLU A 35 -0.64 -11.35 8.36
C GLU A 35 0.05 -10.02 8.66
N ALA A 36 1.37 -10.06 8.93
CA ALA A 36 2.16 -8.86 9.16
C ALA A 36 2.25 -7.96 7.90
N ALA A 37 2.39 -8.58 6.72
CA ALA A 37 2.43 -7.86 5.44
C ALA A 37 1.06 -7.23 5.12
N GLU A 38 -0.03 -7.98 5.27
CA GLU A 38 -1.40 -7.49 5.06
C GLU A 38 -1.70 -6.31 5.98
N LYS A 39 -1.34 -6.41 7.26
CA LYS A 39 -1.51 -5.29 8.21
C LYS A 39 -0.75 -4.05 7.77
N ARG A 40 0.49 -4.21 7.30
CA ARG A 40 1.32 -3.08 6.83
C ARG A 40 0.78 -2.48 5.54
N ILE A 41 0.24 -3.29 4.63
CA ILE A 41 -0.43 -2.82 3.42
C ILE A 41 -1.67 -2.01 3.80
N ALA A 42 -2.54 -2.54 4.68
CA ALA A 42 -3.71 -1.82 5.15
C ALA A 42 -3.36 -0.49 5.83
N GLU A 43 -2.29 -0.47 6.64
CA GLU A 43 -1.78 0.77 7.22
C GLU A 43 -1.34 1.77 6.13
N LEU A 44 -0.54 1.33 5.16
CA LEU A 44 -0.08 2.17 4.06
C LEU A 44 -1.22 2.67 3.16
N GLU A 45 -2.21 1.85 2.87
CA GLU A 45 -3.41 2.22 2.12
C GLU A 45 -4.31 3.19 2.90
N SER A 46 -4.31 3.09 4.24
CA SER A 46 -5.04 4.03 5.09
C SER A 46 -4.34 5.39 5.26
N ARG A 47 -3.05 5.49 4.91
CA ARG A 47 -2.30 6.75 4.99
C ARG A 47 -2.75 7.69 3.88
N THR A 48 -3.78 8.48 4.17
CA THR A 48 -4.18 9.60 3.33
C THR A 48 -3.28 10.80 3.60
N VAL A 49 -2.73 11.40 2.55
CA VAL A 49 -2.13 12.73 2.63
C VAL A 49 -3.28 13.73 2.43
N THR A 50 -3.53 14.56 3.45
CA THR A 50 -4.48 15.68 3.34
C THR A 50 -3.73 16.93 2.92
N VAL A 51 -4.10 17.52 1.79
CA VAL A 51 -3.52 18.79 1.31
C VAL A 51 -4.58 19.87 1.44
N ASN A 52 -4.30 20.90 2.23
CA ASN A 52 -5.12 22.12 2.28
C ASN A 52 -4.68 23.02 1.12
N LEU A 53 -5.55 23.17 0.13
CA LEU A 53 -5.30 24.09 -0.98
C LEU A 53 -5.81 25.50 -0.60
N PRO A 54 -5.09 26.57 -0.97
CA PRO A 54 -5.58 27.93 -0.78
C PRO A 54 -6.89 28.14 -1.54
N GLN A 55 -7.79 28.94 -0.96
CA GLN A 55 -9.07 29.27 -1.59
C GLN A 55 -8.86 29.91 -2.97
N ARG A 56 -9.66 29.48 -3.96
CA ARG A 56 -9.71 30.11 -5.28
C ARG A 56 -10.14 31.57 -5.09
N LEU A 57 -9.26 32.51 -5.45
CA LEU A 57 -9.63 33.90 -5.68
C LEU A 57 -10.59 33.93 -6.88
N GLN A 58 -11.89 34.09 -6.61
CA GLN A 58 -12.87 34.38 -7.67
C GLN A 58 -12.75 35.87 -8.01
N PRO A 59 -12.67 36.24 -9.30
CA PRO A 59 -12.73 37.64 -9.69
C PRO A 59 -14.03 38.26 -9.15
N GLY A 60 -13.91 39.42 -8.51
CA GLY A 60 -15.05 40.28 -8.21
C GLY A 60 -15.81 40.56 -9.50
N ALA A 61 -17.14 40.69 -9.39
CA ALA A 61 -18.09 40.78 -10.50
C ALA A 61 -17.96 42.04 -11.39
N ASP A 62 -16.80 42.68 -11.43
CA ASP A 62 -16.56 44.01 -11.95
C ASP A 62 -15.09 44.26 -12.33
N GLY A 63 -14.60 43.60 -13.40
CA GLY A 63 -13.35 44.06 -14.02
C GLY A 63 -12.66 43.03 -14.88
N TRP A 64 -12.64 43.32 -16.18
CA TRP A 64 -11.87 42.67 -17.22
C TRP A 64 -10.39 42.46 -16.86
N ASP A 65 -9.97 41.23 -16.52
CA ASP A 65 -8.57 40.74 -16.78
C ASP A 65 -8.35 39.22 -16.64
N ASP A 66 -9.38 38.39 -16.76
CA ASP A 66 -9.31 36.93 -16.47
C ASP A 66 -8.71 36.07 -17.62
N TRP A 67 -7.74 36.60 -18.38
CA TRP A 67 -7.48 36.13 -19.76
C TRP A 67 -6.10 35.57 -20.14
N TYR A 68 -5.07 35.50 -19.29
CA TYR A 68 -3.84 34.79 -19.67
C TYR A 68 -3.18 34.03 -18.52
N MET A 69 -3.75 32.88 -18.18
CA MET A 69 -3.08 31.87 -17.36
C MET A 69 -3.15 30.53 -18.11
N HIS A 70 -2.14 30.28 -18.93
CA HIS A 70 -1.96 29.00 -19.62
C HIS A 70 -1.16 28.08 -18.71
N SER A 71 -1.65 26.86 -18.50
CA SER A 71 -0.85 25.82 -17.87
C SER A 71 0.36 25.54 -18.76
N ASP A 72 1.56 25.80 -18.24
CA ASP A 72 2.79 25.28 -18.81
C ASP A 72 3.14 23.94 -18.14
N ASN A 73 3.93 23.14 -18.84
CA ASN A 73 4.46 21.89 -18.27
C ASN A 73 5.60 22.14 -17.27
N GLU A 74 5.97 23.40 -17.04
CA GLU A 74 7.06 23.86 -16.17
C GLU A 74 6.55 24.26 -14.77
N GLY A 75 5.23 24.41 -14.59
CA GLY A 75 4.56 24.46 -13.29
C GLY A 75 4.36 25.86 -12.71
N GLU A 76 4.52 26.94 -13.49
CA GLU A 76 4.41 28.29 -12.96
C GLU A 76 2.95 28.67 -12.63
N TYR A 77 1.97 28.16 -13.38
CA TYR A 77 0.54 28.40 -13.12
C TYR A 77 -0.38 27.24 -13.54
N LEU A 78 -0.56 26.24 -12.65
CA LEU A 78 -1.55 25.18 -12.82
C LEU A 78 -2.94 25.65 -12.40
N LYS A 79 -3.98 25.35 -13.21
CA LYS A 79 -5.37 25.62 -12.83
C LYS A 79 -5.73 24.77 -11.61
N PHE A 80 -6.51 25.33 -10.70
CA PHE A 80 -6.96 24.63 -9.49
C PHE A 80 -7.60 23.26 -9.80
N ASP A 81 -8.42 23.19 -10.85
CA ASP A 81 -9.10 21.96 -11.25
C ASP A 81 -8.11 20.90 -11.79
N ASP A 82 -7.04 21.34 -12.46
CA ASP A 82 -5.97 20.44 -12.93
C ASP A 82 -5.11 19.93 -11.76
N VAL A 83 -4.80 20.79 -10.79
CA VAL A 83 -4.10 20.38 -9.54
C VAL A 83 -4.96 19.40 -8.75
N LEU A 84 -6.26 19.67 -8.60
CA LEU A 84 -7.18 18.77 -7.91
C LEU A 84 -7.28 17.42 -8.62
N ALA A 85 -7.34 17.42 -9.96
CA ALA A 85 -7.33 16.20 -10.76
C ALA A 85 -6.02 15.42 -10.61
N MET A 86 -4.86 16.09 -10.60
CA MET A 86 -3.55 15.46 -10.38
C MET A 86 -3.42 14.88 -8.97
N LEU A 87 -3.87 15.60 -7.94
CA LEU A 87 -3.86 15.12 -6.56
C LEU A 87 -4.80 13.91 -6.39
N THR A 88 -5.99 13.96 -6.97
CA THR A 88 -6.94 12.85 -6.96
C THR A 88 -6.38 11.63 -7.70
N ALA A 89 -5.75 11.83 -8.87
CA ALA A 89 -5.09 10.77 -9.63
C ALA A 89 -3.90 10.16 -8.88
N ALA A 90 -3.23 10.94 -8.01
CA ALA A 90 -2.18 10.48 -7.11
C ALA A 90 -2.70 9.82 -5.82
N GLY A 91 -4.03 9.72 -5.63
CA GLY A 91 -4.65 9.15 -4.43
C GLY A 91 -4.57 10.05 -3.18
N ILE A 92 -4.32 11.34 -3.36
CA ILE A 92 -4.23 12.33 -2.29
C ILE A 92 -5.63 12.88 -2.01
N LYS A 93 -6.02 12.92 -0.73
CA LYS A 93 -7.32 13.46 -0.32
C LYS A 93 -7.18 14.97 -0.11
N VAL A 94 -8.07 15.76 -0.70
CA VAL A 94 -8.09 17.22 -0.53
C VAL A 94 -9.31 17.59 0.31
N GLU A 95 -9.10 18.29 1.42
CA GLU A 95 -10.18 18.89 2.22
C GLU A 95 -10.29 20.38 1.81
N ALA A 96 -11.51 20.87 1.60
CA ALA A 96 -11.76 22.28 1.29
C ALA A 96 -12.02 23.05 2.59
N GLU A 97 -11.35 24.20 2.77
CA GLU A 97 -11.53 25.12 3.91
C GLU A 97 -12.36 26.35 3.54
#